data_AF-A0A2H1ILH9-F1
#
_entry.id   AF-A0A2H1ILH9-F1
#
_cell.length_a   1.000
_cell.length_b   1.000
_cell.length_c   1.000
_cell.angle_alpha   90.00
_cell.angle_beta   90.00
_cell.angle_gamma   90.00
#
_symmetry.space_group_name_H-M   'P 1'
#
loop_
_entity.id
_entity.type
_entity.pdbx_description
1 polymer ?
#
loop_
_entity_poly.entity_id
_entity_poly.type
_entity_poly.pdbx_seq_one_letter_code
_entity_poly.pdbx_strand_id
1 'polypeptide(L)'
;MTTPTPQQAKDLLSQVESNQTQARSSDAWPLVTMLFVYSAAVSVGIVAVGVIEDNTTQLIILGAGGAWLAPAIIVYVVKALSWSRRSTILLCTWLPLTFIAFSTALIVDSFTPTSWVPFAAAGFIWVLSPIMALVGLRR
;
A
#
# COMPACT_ATOMS: atom_id res chain seq x y z
N MET A 1 -27.43 -41.39 -2.16
CA MET A 1 -26.70 -40.29 -1.49
C MET A 1 -26.42 -40.75 -0.07
N THR A 2 -25.18 -41.12 0.23
CA THR A 2 -24.77 -41.58 1.56
C THR A 2 -24.48 -40.37 2.43
N THR A 3 -25.21 -40.23 3.53
CA THR A 3 -24.94 -39.23 4.56
C THR A 3 -23.51 -39.43 5.07
N PRO A 4 -22.66 -38.41 5.05
CA PRO A 4 -21.29 -38.53 5.51
C PRO A 4 -21.27 -38.92 7.00
N THR A 5 -20.34 -39.79 7.37
CA THR A 5 -20.13 -40.13 8.78
C THR A 5 -19.67 -38.89 9.56
N PRO A 6 -19.93 -38.81 10.88
CA PRO A 6 -19.54 -37.65 11.70
C PRO A 6 -18.05 -37.31 11.60
N GLN A 7 -17.21 -38.33 11.42
CA GLN A 7 -15.77 -38.18 11.22
C GLN A 7 -15.45 -37.49 9.88
N GLN A 8 -16.06 -37.94 8.78
CA GLN A 8 -15.89 -37.34 7.46
C GLN A 8 -16.42 -35.90 7.39
N ALA A 9 -17.50 -35.60 8.10
CA ALA A 9 -18.02 -34.24 8.19
C ALA A 9 -17.02 -33.30 8.91
N LYS A 10 -16.36 -33.79 9.97
CA LYS A 10 -15.35 -33.04 10.72
C LYS A 10 -14.08 -32.80 9.88
N ASP A 11 -13.65 -33.81 9.14
CA ASP A 11 -12.50 -33.70 8.24
C ASP A 11 -12.79 -32.70 7.11
N LEU A 12 -13.98 -32.74 6.49
CA LEU A 12 -14.40 -31.77 5.47
C LEU A 12 -14.49 -30.35 6.02
N LEU A 13 -15.02 -30.16 7.23
CA LEU A 13 -15.04 -28.84 7.88
C LEU A 13 -13.64 -28.32 8.15
N SER A 14 -12.74 -29.16 8.67
CA SER A 14 -11.35 -28.78 8.91
C SER A 14 -10.60 -28.44 7.62
N GLN A 15 -10.91 -29.16 6.53
CA GLN A 15 -10.33 -28.92 5.22
C GLN A 15 -10.84 -27.60 4.62
N VAL A 16 -12.14 -27.31 4.73
CA VAL A 16 -12.73 -26.03 4.32
C VAL A 16 -12.14 -24.88 5.13
N GLU A 17 -11.98 -25.04 6.44
CA GLU A 17 -11.41 -24.00 7.32
C GLU A 17 -9.92 -23.76 7.01
N SER A 18 -9.15 -24.81 6.74
CA SER A 18 -7.76 -24.71 6.29
C SER A 18 -7.65 -24.01 4.93
N ASN A 19 -8.53 -24.34 3.97
CA ASN A 19 -8.57 -23.72 2.65
C ASN A 19 -8.99 -22.25 2.73
N GLN A 20 -9.95 -21.90 3.59
CA GLN A 20 -10.33 -20.51 3.84
C GLN A 20 -9.20 -19.71 4.49
N THR A 21 -8.47 -20.31 5.42
CA THR A 21 -7.33 -19.67 6.09
C THR A 21 -6.17 -19.45 5.12
N GLN A 22 -5.91 -20.43 4.26
CA GLN A 22 -4.87 -20.36 3.23
C GLN A 22 -5.23 -19.36 2.13
N ALA A 23 -6.47 -19.35 1.65
CA ALA A 23 -6.98 -18.36 0.72
C ALA A 23 -6.84 -16.93 1.28
N ARG A 24 -7.25 -16.70 2.54
CA ARG A 24 -7.07 -15.39 3.21
C ARG A 24 -5.62 -14.95 3.30
N SER A 25 -4.67 -15.86 3.53
CA SER A 25 -3.24 -15.54 3.60
C SER A 25 -2.63 -15.25 2.22
N SER A 26 -3.07 -15.99 1.20
CA SER A 26 -2.64 -15.79 -0.19
C SER A 26 -3.19 -14.49 -0.76
N ASP A 27 -4.42 -14.13 -0.38
CA ASP A 27 -5.06 -12.91 -0.86
C ASP A 27 -4.48 -11.64 -0.23
N ALA A 28 -3.59 -11.74 0.77
CA ALA A 28 -2.99 -10.60 1.48
C ALA A 28 -1.80 -9.92 0.81
N TRP A 29 -1.17 -10.63 -0.11
CA TRP A 29 -0.03 -10.13 -0.87
C TRP A 29 -0.34 -8.94 -1.79
N PRO A 30 -1.44 -8.92 -2.57
CA PRO A 30 -1.80 -7.79 -3.43
C PRO A 30 -1.85 -6.43 -2.73
N LEU A 31 -2.40 -6.35 -1.50
CA LEU A 31 -2.45 -5.10 -0.75
C LEU A 31 -1.08 -4.69 -0.21
N VAL A 32 -0.28 -5.65 0.25
CA VAL A 32 1.10 -5.38 0.66
C VAL A 32 1.91 -4.85 -0.52
N THR A 33 1.80 -5.48 -1.69
CA THR A 33 2.49 -5.00 -2.89
C THR A 33 2.00 -3.62 -3.32
N MET A 34 0.70 -3.33 -3.22
CA MET A 34 0.17 -2.02 -3.55
C MET A 34 0.69 -0.94 -2.60
N LEU A 35 0.66 -1.19 -1.27
CA LEU A 35 1.18 -0.26 -0.27
C LEU A 35 2.66 0.01 -0.50
N PHE A 36 3.45 -1.04 -0.79
CA PHE A 36 4.87 -0.90 -1.02
C PHE A 36 5.19 -0.10 -2.28
N VAL A 37 4.52 -0.41 -3.41
CA VAL A 37 4.71 0.30 -4.68
C VAL A 37 4.26 1.76 -4.56
N TYR A 38 3.12 2.01 -3.90
CA TYR A 38 2.61 3.36 -3.69
C TYR A 38 3.56 4.19 -2.83
N SER A 39 4.05 3.62 -1.73
CA SER A 39 5.00 4.29 -0.86
C SER A 39 6.36 4.54 -1.50
N ALA A 40 6.85 3.59 -2.30
CA ALA A 40 8.09 3.77 -3.06
C ALA A 40 7.95 4.90 -4.08
N ALA A 41 6.88 4.91 -4.86
CA ALA A 41 6.60 5.95 -5.86
C ALA A 41 6.52 7.35 -5.22
N VAL A 42 5.76 7.49 -4.13
CA VAL A 42 5.62 8.77 -3.43
C VAL A 42 6.94 9.21 -2.80
N SER A 43 7.69 8.28 -2.19
CA SER A 43 8.98 8.61 -1.58
C SER A 43 10.02 9.06 -2.59
N VAL A 44 10.10 8.40 -3.75
CA VAL A 44 11.00 8.81 -4.84
C VAL A 44 10.62 10.20 -5.36
N GLY A 45 9.32 10.48 -5.52
CA GLY A 45 8.85 11.80 -5.90
C GLY A 45 9.24 12.89 -4.89
N ILE A 46 9.10 12.61 -3.59
CA ILE A 46 9.47 13.56 -2.53
C ILE A 46 11.00 13.77 -2.45
N VAL A 47 11.80 12.71 -2.63
CA VAL A 47 13.27 12.84 -2.67
C VAL A 47 13.71 13.67 -3.88
N ALA A 48 13.07 13.49 -5.04
CA ALA A 48 13.36 14.30 -6.21
C ALA A 48 13.13 15.79 -5.94
N VAL A 49 12.04 16.13 -5.24
CA VAL A 49 11.74 17.50 -4.80
C VAL A 49 12.84 18.05 -3.88
N GLY A 50 13.30 17.28 -2.90
CA GLY A 50 14.34 17.73 -1.96
C GLY A 50 15.77 17.81 -2.52
N VAL A 51 16.06 17.17 -3.65
CA VAL A 51 17.44 17.06 -4.20
C VAL A 51 17.63 17.89 -5.47
N ILE A 52 16.60 18.03 -6.30
CA ILE A 52 16.73 18.57 -7.66
C ILE A 52 16.23 20.00 -7.66
N GLU A 53 17.08 20.96 -8.06
CA GLU A 53 16.69 22.38 -8.15
C GLU A 53 15.88 22.70 -9.42
N ASP A 54 16.06 21.92 -10.49
CA ASP A 54 15.30 22.10 -11.73
C ASP A 54 13.87 21.55 -11.59
N ASN A 55 12.91 22.47 -11.58
CA ASN A 55 11.49 22.18 -11.46
C ASN A 55 10.96 21.27 -12.60
N THR A 56 11.55 21.34 -13.79
CA THR A 56 11.14 20.49 -14.93
C THR A 56 11.49 19.02 -14.63
N THR A 57 12.71 18.77 -14.16
CA THR A 57 13.19 17.44 -13.79
C THR A 57 12.46 16.91 -12.55
N GLN A 58 12.16 17.75 -11.56
CA GLN A 58 11.31 17.40 -10.41
C GLN A 58 9.94 16.87 -10.88
N LEU A 59 9.24 17.62 -11.74
CA LEU A 59 7.92 17.24 -12.24
C LEU A 59 7.95 15.98 -13.10
N ILE A 60 9.01 15.77 -13.88
CA ILE A 60 9.19 14.55 -14.68
C ILE A 60 9.32 13.32 -13.77
N ILE A 61 10.14 13.40 -12.71
CA ILE A 61 10.35 12.28 -11.80
C ILE A 61 9.11 12.03 -10.94
N LEU A 62 8.41 13.10 -10.54
CA LEU A 62 7.15 13.00 -9.81
C LEU A 62 6.04 12.40 -10.69
N GLY A 63 5.98 12.80 -11.96
CA GLY A 63 5.08 12.24 -12.96
C GLY A 63 5.41 10.77 -13.29
N ALA A 64 6.69 10.42 -13.38
CA ALA A 64 7.13 9.04 -13.54
C ALA A 64 6.75 8.20 -12.32
N GLY A 65 6.99 8.67 -11.10
CA GLY A 65 6.54 8.01 -9.87
C GLY A 65 5.02 7.83 -9.83
N GLY A 66 4.26 8.87 -10.21
CA GLY A 66 2.81 8.81 -10.35
C GLY A 66 2.33 7.78 -11.37
N ALA A 67 3.01 7.63 -12.50
CA ALA A 67 2.66 6.65 -13.53
C ALA A 67 2.77 5.19 -13.03
N TRP A 68 3.70 4.92 -12.11
CA TRP A 68 3.83 3.60 -11.46
C TRP A 68 2.66 3.27 -10.53
N LEU A 69 1.85 4.26 -10.12
CA LEU A 69 0.66 4.03 -9.30
C LEU A 69 -0.49 3.42 -10.10
N ALA A 70 -0.58 3.68 -11.41
CA ALA A 70 -1.64 3.17 -12.25
C ALA A 70 -1.73 1.62 -12.23
N PRO A 71 -0.66 0.86 -12.51
CA PRO A 71 -0.72 -0.60 -12.41
C PRO A 71 -0.98 -1.11 -10.99
N ALA A 72 -0.45 -0.45 -9.95
CA ALA A 72 -0.71 -0.83 -8.56
C ALA A 72 -2.19 -0.67 -8.17
N ILE A 73 -2.82 0.42 -8.60
CA ILE A 73 -4.26 0.66 -8.42
C ILE A 73 -5.08 -0.35 -9.22
N ILE A 74 -4.70 -0.67 -10.46
CA ILE A 74 -5.40 -1.68 -11.27
C ILE A 74 -5.34 -3.05 -10.60
N VAL A 75 -4.16 -3.48 -10.15
CA VAL A 75 -4.00 -4.75 -9.42
C VAL A 75 -4.88 -4.75 -8.16
N TYR A 76 -4.92 -3.65 -7.40
CA TYR A 76 -5.78 -3.53 -6.24
C TYR A 76 -7.28 -3.56 -6.59
N VAL A 77 -7.75 -2.79 -7.57
CA VAL A 77 -9.16 -2.74 -7.95
C VAL A 77 -9.63 -4.11 -8.46
N VAL A 78 -8.81 -4.80 -9.26
CA VAL A 78 -9.18 -6.09 -9.85
C VAL A 78 -9.06 -7.25 -8.85
N LYS A 79 -8.07 -7.23 -7.95
CA LYS A 79 -7.80 -8.34 -7.01
C LYS A 79 -8.32 -8.11 -5.59
N ALA A 80 -8.52 -6.87 -5.16
CA ALA A 80 -8.78 -6.51 -3.77
C ALA A 80 -10.16 -5.89 -3.49
N LEU A 81 -11.00 -5.58 -4.50
CA LEU A 81 -12.42 -5.24 -4.26
C LEU A 81 -13.24 -6.45 -3.78
N SER A 82 -12.75 -7.67 -4.00
CA SER A 82 -13.29 -8.91 -3.44
C SER A 82 -12.95 -9.12 -1.96
N TRP A 83 -12.27 -8.16 -1.35
CA TRP A 83 -11.50 -8.38 -0.14
C TRP A 83 -12.16 -7.80 1.12
N SER A 84 -11.75 -8.30 2.28
CA SER A 84 -12.33 -8.00 3.61
C SER A 84 -12.49 -6.50 3.87
N ARG A 85 -13.58 -6.09 4.55
CA ARG A 85 -13.85 -4.71 5.01
C ARG A 85 -12.64 -4.04 5.68
N ARG A 86 -11.78 -4.80 6.36
CA ARG A 86 -10.56 -4.29 7.03
C ARG A 86 -9.53 -3.74 6.06
N SER A 87 -9.30 -4.40 4.92
CA SER A 87 -8.32 -3.99 3.91
C SER A 87 -8.69 -2.63 3.31
N THR A 88 -9.99 -2.42 3.07
CA THR A 88 -10.53 -1.12 2.63
C THR A 88 -10.31 -0.02 3.67
N ILE A 89 -10.54 -0.30 4.96
CA ILE A 89 -10.31 0.67 6.05
C ILE A 89 -8.83 1.04 6.13
N LEU A 90 -7.93 0.06 6.00
CA LEU A 90 -6.49 0.28 6.07
C LEU A 90 -6.02 1.16 4.90
N LEU A 91 -6.52 0.90 3.69
CA LEU A 91 -6.28 1.76 2.54
C LEU A 91 -6.84 3.17 2.74
N CYS A 92 -8.09 3.30 3.20
CA CYS A 92 -8.72 4.59 3.49
C CYS A 92 -8.01 5.36 4.59
N THR A 93 -7.21 4.70 5.43
CA THR A 93 -6.38 5.37 6.45
C THR A 93 -5.01 5.75 5.87
N TRP A 94 -4.42 4.86 5.06
CA TRP A 94 -3.08 5.05 4.50
C TRP A 94 -3.01 6.11 3.40
N LEU A 95 -3.99 6.12 2.49
CA LEU A 95 -4.04 7.06 1.37
C LEU A 95 -4.03 8.53 1.83
N PRO A 96 -4.93 8.94 2.75
CA PRO A 96 -4.93 10.31 3.27
C PRO A 96 -3.62 10.66 3.98
N LEU A 97 -3.07 9.74 4.77
CA LEU A 97 -1.83 9.97 5.51
C LEU A 97 -0.65 10.24 4.57
N THR A 98 -0.56 9.45 3.50
CA THR A 98 0.49 9.61 2.49
C THR A 98 0.28 10.90 1.68
N PHE A 99 -0.96 11.24 1.37
CA PHE A 99 -1.31 12.48 0.68
C PHE A 99 -0.97 13.73 1.51
N ILE A 100 -1.20 13.69 2.84
CA ILE A 100 -0.82 14.76 3.76
C ILE A 100 0.71 14.91 3.76
N ALA A 101 1.45 13.82 3.97
CA ALA A 101 2.92 13.87 3.99
C ALA A 101 3.50 14.40 2.67
N PHE A 102 2.95 13.97 1.54
CA PHE A 102 3.32 14.48 0.22
C PHE A 102 3.02 15.98 0.06
N SER A 103 1.82 16.42 0.42
CA SER A 103 1.42 17.83 0.30
C SER A 103 2.25 18.72 1.22
N THR A 104 2.54 18.28 2.45
CA THR A 104 3.42 19.00 3.37
C THR A 104 4.82 19.16 2.80
N ALA A 105 5.38 18.10 2.19
CA ALA A 105 6.69 18.19 1.55
C ALA A 105 6.71 19.23 0.42
N LEU A 106 5.71 19.22 -0.47
CA LEU A 106 5.61 20.18 -1.58
C LEU A 106 5.43 21.63 -1.10
N ILE A 107 4.57 21.84 -0.11
CA ILE A 107 4.32 23.17 0.45
C ILE A 107 5.62 23.71 1.06
N VAL A 108 6.29 22.91 1.89
CA VAL A 108 7.52 23.35 2.56
C VAL A 108 8.63 23.61 1.56
N ASP A 109 8.80 22.77 0.54
CA ASP A 109 9.80 23.02 -0.51
C ASP A 109 9.51 24.33 -1.29
N SER A 110 8.24 24.65 -1.52
CA SER A 110 7.85 25.90 -2.21
C SER A 110 8.18 27.17 -1.40
N PHE A 111 8.16 27.09 -0.07
CA PHE A 111 8.46 28.23 0.82
C PHE A 111 9.91 28.24 1.30
N THR A 112 10.54 27.09 1.41
CA THR A 112 11.90 26.90 1.91
C THR A 112 12.57 25.80 1.10
N PRO A 113 13.03 26.15 -0.12
CA PRO A 113 13.70 25.20 -1.01
C PRO A 113 14.91 24.59 -0.31
N THR A 114 15.21 23.33 -0.57
CA THR A 114 16.33 22.55 0.06
C THR A 114 16.19 22.27 1.56
N SER A 115 15.00 22.52 2.13
CA SER A 115 14.68 22.07 3.49
C SER A 115 14.85 20.56 3.64
N TRP A 116 15.15 20.10 4.85
CA TRP A 116 15.25 18.65 5.15
C TRP A 116 13.87 17.97 5.23
N VAL A 117 12.78 18.74 5.22
CA VAL A 117 11.41 18.26 5.40
C VAL A 117 10.94 17.27 4.33
N PRO A 118 11.23 17.44 3.03
CA PRO A 118 10.95 16.41 2.02
C PRO A 118 11.63 15.07 2.38
N PHE A 119 12.90 15.08 2.79
CA PHE A 119 13.57 13.84 3.21
C PHE A 119 12.90 13.19 4.43
N ALA A 120 12.46 13.98 5.40
CA ALA A 120 11.73 13.48 6.56
C ALA A 120 10.37 12.88 6.17
N ALA A 121 9.63 13.52 5.27
CA ALA A 121 8.36 13.02 4.75
C ALA A 121 8.54 11.72 3.95
N ALA A 122 9.58 11.64 3.11
CA ALA A 122 9.93 10.42 2.38
C ALA A 122 10.30 9.28 3.34
N GLY A 123 11.15 9.56 4.34
CA GLY A 123 11.54 8.59 5.36
C GLY A 123 10.35 8.10 6.20
N PHE A 124 9.44 9.00 6.57
CA PHE A 124 8.20 8.66 7.27
C PHE A 124 7.35 7.68 6.46
N ILE A 125 7.13 7.96 5.17
CA ILE A 125 6.35 7.08 4.28
C ILE A 125 7.05 5.72 4.10
N TRP A 126 8.38 5.71 3.98
CA TRP A 126 9.16 4.47 3.87
C TRP A 126 9.07 3.57 5.10
N VAL A 127 9.06 4.15 6.30
CA VAL A 127 9.00 3.39 7.57
C VAL A 127 7.58 2.96 7.89
N LEU A 128 6.57 3.82 7.69
CA LEU A 128 5.19 3.45 8.02
C LEU A 128 4.58 2.47 7.02
N SER A 129 4.98 2.49 5.75
CA SER A 129 4.45 1.58 4.72
C SER A 129 4.56 0.10 5.11
N PRO A 130 5.75 -0.45 5.47
CA PRO A 130 5.87 -1.82 5.89
C PRO A 130 5.12 -2.09 7.20
N ILE A 131 5.04 -1.13 8.14
CA ILE A 131 4.27 -1.28 9.38
C ILE A 131 2.79 -1.45 9.06
N MET A 132 2.22 -0.59 8.21
CA MET A 132 0.82 -0.68 7.79
C MET A 132 0.54 -1.94 6.96
N ALA A 133 1.48 -2.35 6.10
CA ALA A 133 1.40 -3.62 5.39
C ALA A 133 1.36 -4.82 6.35
N LEU A 134 2.20 -4.81 7.39
CA LEU A 134 2.21 -5.84 8.44
C LEU A 134 0.93 -5.83 9.29
N VAL A 135 0.35 -4.66 9.56
CA VAL A 135 -0.96 -4.54 10.22
C VAL A 135 -2.05 -5.14 9.33
N GLY A 136 -1.98 -4.95 8.00
CA GLY A 136 -2.89 -5.58 7.04
C GLY A 136 -2.73 -7.10 6.92
N LEU A 137 -1.51 -7.61 7.18
CA LEU A 137 -1.20 -9.04 7.22
C LEU A 137 -1.59 -9.72 8.55
N ARG A 138 -1.65 -8.97 9.66
CA ARG A 138 -2.10 -9.51 10.95
C ARG A 138 -3.60 -9.77 10.92
N ARG A 139 -3.94 -11.06 10.78
CA ARG A 139 -5.28 -11.70 10.77
C ARG A 139 -6.33 -10.97 11.62
#